data_AF-A0A417R089-F1
#
_entry.id   AF-A0A417R089-F1
#
_cell.length_a   1.000
_cell.length_b   1.000
_cell.length_c   1.000
_cell.angle_alpha   90.00
_cell.angle_beta   90.00
_cell.angle_gamma   90.00
#
_symmetry.space_group_name_H-M   'P 1'
#
loop_
_entity.id
_entity.type
_entity.pdbx_description
1 polymer ?
#
loop_
_entity_poly.entity_id
_entity_poly.type
_entity_poly.pdbx_seq_one_letter_code
_entity_poly.pdbx_strand_id
1 'polypeptide(L)'
;MYYLLLSITFSAFVSITMRLSDKHIRNNMTMFLSNYAVCILLAILFGLRVNTSAFSEGVIFPIGMGLISGIMYLVNFILLQVNINRNGIVLSTTFMKLGVIVPTIMAVVVFHETLTLTSIAGICLALISVVIINQNPNEVKNQNVSYQFSLLLILLAAGGFTDSLANIYDKCGSASLKDLYLLCTFLFAFLCSLIIKTYKKQRFTFADLGWGALIGIPNYFSARFLLLSLSQMPATIVYPVYNIGTIVFVTITGMIFFKERLSLNKWIAMGIIFLALFLLSI
;
A
#
# COMPACT_ATOMS: atom_id res chain seq x y z
N MET A 1 -13.52 15.33 -4.15
CA MET A 1 -13.84 14.00 -4.76
C MET A 1 -12.98 13.66 -5.97
N TYR A 2 -12.70 14.59 -6.90
CA TYR A 2 -11.85 14.31 -8.07
C TYR A 2 -10.46 13.73 -7.71
N TYR A 3 -9.77 14.31 -6.71
CA TYR A 3 -8.48 13.80 -6.23
C TYR A 3 -8.54 12.37 -5.69
N LEU A 4 -9.64 11.99 -5.05
CA LEU A 4 -9.83 10.63 -4.53
C LEU A 4 -9.94 9.62 -5.66
N LEU A 5 -10.74 9.92 -6.68
CA LEU A 5 -10.88 9.06 -7.86
C LEU A 5 -9.54 8.90 -8.59
N LEU A 6 -8.79 10.00 -8.72
CA LEU A 6 -7.48 10.00 -9.34
C LEU A 6 -6.47 9.16 -8.53
N SER A 7 -6.49 9.28 -7.20
CA SER A 7 -5.67 8.46 -6.29
C SER A 7 -5.98 6.97 -6.44
N ILE A 8 -7.26 6.58 -6.50
CA ILE A 8 -7.70 5.20 -6.73
C ILE A 8 -7.14 4.67 -8.06
N THR A 9 -7.32 5.43 -9.13
CA THR A 9 -6.84 5.04 -10.47
C THR A 9 -5.32 4.85 -10.46
N PHE A 10 -4.56 5.79 -9.90
CA PHE A 10 -3.11 5.68 -9.83
C PHE A 10 -2.65 4.54 -8.92
N SER A 11 -3.31 4.30 -7.79
CA SER A 11 -3.01 3.15 -6.92
C SER A 11 -3.24 1.83 -7.66
N ALA A 12 -4.29 1.73 -8.47
CA ALA A 12 -4.55 0.54 -9.27
C ALA A 12 -3.49 0.36 -10.37
N PHE A 13 -3.08 1.45 -11.03
CA PHE A 13 -2.00 1.43 -12.02
C PHE A 13 -0.67 0.93 -11.44
N VAL A 14 -0.36 1.25 -10.17
CA VAL A 14 0.82 0.70 -9.49
C VAL A 14 0.76 -0.84 -9.45
N SER A 15 -0.33 -1.41 -8.94
CA SER A 15 -0.48 -2.88 -8.88
C SER A 15 -0.46 -3.53 -10.26
N ILE A 16 -1.10 -2.92 -11.26
CA ILE A 16 -1.14 -3.42 -12.65
C ILE A 16 0.26 -3.42 -13.25
N THR A 17 0.99 -2.31 -13.08
CA THR A 17 2.34 -2.16 -13.61
C THR A 17 3.31 -3.13 -12.95
N MET A 18 3.20 -3.34 -11.63
CA MET A 18 3.95 -4.38 -10.92
C MET A 18 3.70 -5.79 -11.46
N ARG A 19 2.44 -6.09 -11.82
CA ARG A 19 2.10 -7.38 -12.42
C ARG A 19 2.70 -7.54 -13.83
N LEU A 20 2.73 -6.47 -14.63
CA LEU A 20 3.30 -6.48 -15.98
C LEU A 20 4.83 -6.52 -15.96
N SER A 21 5.45 -5.83 -15.00
CA SER A 21 6.90 -5.78 -14.86
C SER A 21 7.47 -7.16 -14.54
N ASP A 22 6.74 -8.02 -13.83
CA ASP A 22 7.21 -9.35 -13.41
C ASP A 22 7.80 -10.20 -14.54
N LYS A 23 7.22 -10.15 -15.74
CA LYS A 23 7.71 -10.92 -16.90
C LYS A 23 8.94 -10.31 -17.58
N HIS A 24 9.23 -9.04 -17.31
CA HIS A 24 10.21 -8.25 -18.07
C HIS A 24 11.40 -7.79 -17.22
N ILE A 25 11.26 -7.81 -15.89
CA ILE A 25 12.32 -7.42 -14.97
C ILE A 25 13.28 -8.58 -14.71
N ARG A 26 14.56 -8.24 -14.58
CA ARG A 26 15.60 -9.17 -14.14
C ARG A 26 15.99 -8.91 -12.69
N ASN A 27 15.90 -7.66 -12.24
CA ASN A 27 16.33 -7.24 -10.91
C ASN A 27 15.28 -6.36 -10.22
N ASN A 28 14.53 -6.95 -9.28
CA ASN A 28 13.47 -6.25 -8.56
C ASN A 28 13.97 -5.04 -7.77
N MET A 29 15.19 -5.06 -7.22
CA MET A 29 15.70 -3.93 -6.43
C MET A 29 16.09 -2.75 -7.32
N THR A 30 16.56 -2.99 -8.55
CA THR A 30 16.83 -1.91 -9.52
C THR A 30 15.53 -1.22 -9.94
N MET A 31 14.43 -1.99 -10.09
CA MET A 31 13.10 -1.45 -10.34
C MET A 31 12.62 -0.57 -9.17
N PHE A 32 12.72 -1.06 -7.92
CA PHE A 32 12.35 -0.27 -6.75
C PHE A 32 13.20 0.99 -6.57
N LEU A 33 14.51 0.89 -6.82
CA LEU A 33 15.41 2.04 -6.81
C LEU A 33 14.95 3.12 -7.79
N SER A 34 14.59 2.74 -9.01
CA SER A 34 14.08 3.70 -10.00
C SER A 34 12.69 4.23 -9.65
N ASN A 35 11.81 3.41 -9.08
CA ASN A 35 10.49 3.84 -8.58
C ASN A 35 10.65 4.97 -7.55
N TYR A 36 11.47 4.77 -6.52
CA TYR A 36 11.67 5.78 -5.49
C TYR A 36 12.48 6.99 -5.98
N ALA A 37 13.43 6.82 -6.91
CA ALA A 37 14.12 7.94 -7.55
C ALA A 37 13.15 8.89 -8.25
N VAL A 38 12.20 8.33 -9.02
CA VAL A 38 11.15 9.11 -9.69
C VAL A 38 10.20 9.74 -8.67
N CYS A 39 9.84 9.03 -7.60
CA CYS A 39 9.04 9.60 -6.51
C CYS A 39 9.72 10.81 -5.86
N ILE A 40 11.04 10.74 -5.60
CA ILE A 40 11.81 11.86 -5.06
C ILE A 40 11.86 13.03 -6.04
N LEU A 41 12.12 12.78 -7.33
CA LEU A 41 12.13 13.82 -8.36
C LEU A 41 10.78 14.54 -8.43
N LEU A 42 9.67 13.79 -8.45
CA LEU A 42 8.33 14.37 -8.47
C LEU A 42 8.01 15.08 -7.15
N ALA A 43 8.44 14.54 -6.01
CA ALA A 43 8.29 15.19 -4.71
C ALA A 43 9.03 16.52 -4.63
N ILE A 44 10.22 16.62 -5.22
CA ILE A 44 10.96 17.89 -5.30
C ILE A 44 10.27 18.86 -6.27
N LEU A 45 9.92 18.39 -7.48
CA LEU A 45 9.32 19.25 -8.51
C LEU A 45 7.97 19.83 -8.11
N PHE A 46 7.15 19.04 -7.39
CA PHE A 46 5.79 19.45 -7.09
C PHE A 46 5.49 19.66 -5.60
N GLY A 47 6.23 19.02 -4.70
CA GLY A 47 6.01 19.08 -3.25
C GLY A 47 6.89 20.10 -2.54
N LEU A 48 8.10 20.40 -3.04
CA LEU A 48 8.98 21.41 -2.44
C LEU A 48 8.56 22.85 -2.83
N ARG A 49 7.39 23.28 -2.36
CA ARG A 49 7.21 24.70 -2.00
C ARG A 49 7.67 24.84 -0.55
N VAL A 50 8.99 24.84 -0.35
CA VAL A 50 9.57 25.01 0.99
C VAL A 50 9.25 26.42 1.46
N ASN A 51 8.15 26.56 2.20
CA ASN A 51 8.00 27.69 3.09
C ASN A 51 9.09 27.52 4.15
N THR A 52 10.13 28.36 4.06
CA THR A 52 11.27 28.38 4.99
C THR A 52 10.85 28.61 6.45
N SER A 53 9.61 29.05 6.68
CA SER A 53 8.98 29.13 8.01
C SER A 53 8.65 27.77 8.65
N ALA A 54 8.57 26.68 7.89
CA ALA A 54 8.23 25.35 8.42
C ALA A 54 9.37 24.68 9.22
N PHE A 55 10.62 25.16 9.07
CA PHE A 55 11.76 24.68 9.86
C PHE A 55 11.68 25.06 11.34
N SER A 56 10.81 26.01 11.70
CA SER A 56 10.55 26.44 13.08
C SER A 56 9.72 25.44 13.90
N GLU A 57 8.99 24.51 13.26
CA GLU A 57 8.01 23.63 13.93
C GLU A 57 8.59 22.30 14.45
N GLY A 58 9.91 22.09 14.36
CA GLY A 58 10.56 20.86 14.82
C GLY A 58 10.60 19.76 13.77
N VAL A 59 11.70 19.71 13.02
CA VAL A 59 11.88 18.84 11.83
C VAL A 59 12.21 17.38 12.18
N ILE A 60 12.58 17.10 13.43
CA ILE A 60 13.09 15.80 13.87
C ILE A 60 12.02 14.72 13.80
N PHE A 61 10.78 15.04 14.19
CA PHE A 61 9.68 14.07 14.22
C PHE A 61 9.27 13.57 12.82
N PRO A 62 9.05 14.44 11.81
CA PRO A 62 8.82 14.02 10.43
C PRO A 62 9.95 13.20 9.82
N ILE A 63 11.21 13.56 10.09
CA ILE A 63 12.36 12.84 9.56
C ILE A 63 12.45 11.43 10.17
N GLY A 64 12.30 11.32 11.50
CA GLY A 64 12.33 10.03 12.21
C GLY A 64 11.20 9.10 11.76
N MET A 65 9.96 9.62 11.69
CA MET A 65 8.82 8.85 11.18
C MET A 65 8.98 8.48 9.70
N GLY A 66 9.52 9.39 8.89
CA GLY A 66 9.82 9.14 7.48
C GLY A 66 10.86 8.03 7.27
N LEU A 67 11.85 7.90 8.17
CA LEU A 67 12.82 6.81 8.13
C LEU A 67 12.15 5.45 8.32
N ILE A 68 11.37 5.31 9.40
CA ILE A 68 10.67 4.05 9.72
C ILE A 68 9.65 3.73 8.62
N SER A 69 8.90 4.74 8.18
CA SER A 69 7.92 4.61 7.09
C SER A 69 8.60 4.19 5.79
N GLY A 70 9.76 4.75 5.43
CA GLY A 70 10.48 4.40 4.21
C GLY A 70 10.92 2.94 4.16
N ILE A 71 11.42 2.40 5.29
CA ILE A 71 11.79 0.98 5.40
C ILE A 71 10.54 0.10 5.22
N MET A 72 9.46 0.40 5.96
CA MET A 72 8.21 -0.36 5.87
C MET A 72 7.59 -0.28 4.48
N TYR A 73 7.66 0.88 3.84
CA TYR A 73 7.14 1.09 2.50
C TYR A 73 7.87 0.24 1.45
N LEU A 74 9.20 0.15 1.54
CA LEU A 74 10.00 -0.74 0.69
C LEU A 74 9.65 -2.22 0.94
N VAL A 75 9.56 -2.63 2.20
CA VAL A 75 9.19 -4.00 2.58
C VAL A 75 7.81 -4.35 2.03
N ASN A 76 6.84 -3.45 2.20
CA ASN A 76 5.48 -3.61 1.70
C ASN A 76 5.46 -3.77 0.16
N PHE A 77 6.22 -2.96 -0.57
CA PHE A 77 6.32 -3.07 -2.04
C PHE A 77 6.99 -4.36 -2.51
N ILE A 78 8.02 -4.83 -1.81
CA ILE A 78 8.66 -6.13 -2.10
C ILE A 78 7.66 -7.27 -1.86
N LEU A 79 6.96 -7.26 -0.72
CA LEU A 79 5.95 -8.27 -0.39
C LEU A 79 4.78 -8.24 -1.37
N LEU A 80 4.35 -7.06 -1.80
CA LEU A 80 3.31 -6.89 -2.80
C LEU A 80 3.73 -7.53 -4.11
N GLN A 81 4.96 -7.27 -4.61
CA GLN A 81 5.47 -7.89 -5.83
C GLN A 81 5.51 -9.43 -5.71
N VAL A 82 6.04 -9.96 -4.61
CA VAL A 82 6.13 -11.42 -4.38
C VAL A 82 4.72 -12.04 -4.35
N ASN A 83 3.77 -11.41 -3.69
CA ASN A 83 2.39 -11.88 -3.62
C ASN A 83 1.69 -11.78 -4.97
N ILE A 84 1.86 -10.69 -5.72
CA ILE A 84 1.28 -10.53 -7.07
C ILE A 84 1.73 -11.70 -7.97
N ASN A 85 3.00 -12.09 -7.87
CA ASN A 85 3.55 -13.19 -8.65
C ASN A 85 2.97 -14.55 -8.28
N ARG A 86 2.71 -14.79 -6.98
CA ARG A 86 2.29 -16.10 -6.45
C ARG A 86 0.77 -16.28 -6.34
N ASN A 87 0.09 -15.24 -5.88
CA ASN A 87 -1.33 -15.24 -5.49
C ASN A 87 -2.21 -14.45 -6.45
N GLY A 88 -1.63 -13.77 -7.43
CA GLY A 88 -2.35 -12.93 -8.40
C GLY A 88 -2.54 -11.49 -7.90
N ILE A 89 -2.91 -10.61 -8.82
CA ILE A 89 -3.01 -9.17 -8.53
C ILE A 89 -4.19 -8.85 -7.60
N VAL A 90 -5.29 -9.58 -7.77
CA VAL A 90 -6.55 -9.31 -7.05
C VAL A 90 -6.41 -9.60 -5.56
N LEU A 91 -6.00 -10.82 -5.20
CA LEU A 91 -5.83 -11.21 -3.79
C LEU A 91 -4.77 -10.36 -3.09
N SER A 92 -3.63 -10.15 -3.74
CA SER A 92 -2.51 -9.40 -3.15
C SER A 92 -2.91 -7.96 -2.82
N THR A 93 -3.57 -7.27 -3.75
CA THR A 93 -4.03 -5.90 -3.51
C THR A 93 -5.12 -5.87 -2.44
N THR A 94 -6.02 -6.85 -2.43
CA THR A 94 -7.08 -6.95 -1.44
C THR A 94 -6.53 -7.12 -0.03
N PHE A 95 -5.60 -8.05 0.19
CA PHE A 95 -4.97 -8.26 1.51
C PHE A 95 -4.13 -7.06 1.96
N MET A 96 -3.43 -6.40 1.04
CA MET A 96 -2.69 -5.19 1.37
C MET A 96 -3.63 -4.08 1.85
N LYS A 97 -4.77 -3.87 1.17
CA LYS A 97 -5.75 -2.83 1.52
C LYS A 97 -6.59 -3.18 2.75
N LEU A 98 -6.76 -4.47 3.05
CA LEU A 98 -7.26 -4.94 4.35
C LEU A 98 -6.31 -4.64 5.51
N GLY A 99 -5.05 -4.30 5.22
CA GLY A 99 -4.06 -3.87 6.23
C GLY A 99 -4.59 -2.76 7.14
N VAL A 100 -5.56 -1.96 6.69
CA VAL A 100 -6.25 -0.91 7.47
C VAL A 100 -6.84 -1.39 8.80
N ILE A 101 -7.04 -2.68 9.01
CA ILE A 101 -7.43 -3.24 10.31
C ILE A 101 -6.38 -2.94 11.39
N VAL A 102 -5.10 -2.99 11.05
CA VAL A 102 -3.99 -2.76 11.97
C VAL A 102 -4.00 -1.32 12.52
N PRO A 103 -4.09 -0.26 11.70
CA PRO A 103 -4.23 1.10 12.21
C PRO A 103 -5.51 1.31 12.99
N THR A 104 -6.63 0.67 12.65
CA THR A 104 -7.86 0.78 13.44
C THR A 104 -7.67 0.22 14.85
N ILE A 105 -7.07 -0.97 14.98
CA ILE A 105 -6.76 -1.57 16.29
C ILE A 105 -5.76 -0.69 17.05
N MET A 106 -4.72 -0.21 16.36
CA MET A 106 -3.73 0.67 16.98
C MET A 106 -4.35 1.99 17.44
N ALA A 107 -5.29 2.55 16.69
CA ALA A 107 -5.96 3.80 17.04
C ALA A 107 -6.71 3.68 18.37
N VAL A 108 -7.38 2.55 18.58
CA VAL A 108 -8.09 2.23 19.82
C VAL A 108 -7.13 2.04 20.99
N VAL A 109 -6.03 1.31 20.78
CA VAL A 109 -5.07 1.00 21.85
C VAL A 109 -4.26 2.22 22.25
N VAL A 110 -3.79 3.01 21.28
CA VAL A 110 -2.84 4.11 21.48
C VAL A 110 -3.55 5.44 21.75
N PHE A 111 -4.65 5.72 21.05
CA PHE A 111 -5.37 6.98 21.18
C PHE A 111 -6.65 6.86 22.01
N HIS A 112 -6.92 5.68 22.59
CA HIS A 112 -8.11 5.39 23.40
C HIS A 112 -9.42 5.73 22.68
N GLU A 113 -9.45 5.61 21.36
CA GLU A 113 -10.66 5.82 20.58
C GLU A 113 -11.69 4.74 20.89
N THR A 114 -12.96 5.15 21.04
CA THR A 114 -14.04 4.22 21.31
C THR A 114 -14.33 3.37 20.07
N LEU A 115 -14.21 2.05 20.19
CA LEU A 115 -14.68 1.11 19.18
C LEU A 115 -16.20 1.23 19.01
N THR A 116 -16.64 1.59 17.81
CA THR A 116 -18.03 1.45 17.43
C THR A 116 -18.37 -0.02 17.22
N LEU A 117 -19.62 -0.41 17.48
CA LEU A 117 -20.09 -1.78 17.23
C LEU A 117 -19.88 -2.18 15.76
N THR A 118 -19.96 -1.21 14.84
CA THR A 118 -19.69 -1.33 13.40
C THR A 118 -18.22 -1.67 13.13
N SER A 119 -17.28 -0.99 13.79
CA SER A 119 -15.85 -1.28 13.67
C SER A 119 -15.51 -2.71 14.11
N ILE A 120 -16.10 -3.18 15.22
CA ILE A 120 -15.91 -4.55 15.72
C ILE A 120 -16.46 -5.56 14.70
N ALA A 121 -17.67 -5.32 14.18
CA ALA A 121 -18.26 -6.16 13.13
C ALA A 121 -17.38 -6.22 11.87
N GLY A 122 -16.81 -5.07 11.46
CA GLY A 122 -15.88 -4.98 10.34
C GLY A 122 -14.61 -5.82 10.55
N ILE A 123 -13.99 -5.72 11.73
CA ILE A 123 -12.81 -6.54 12.08
C ILE A 123 -13.15 -8.04 12.06
N CYS A 124 -14.28 -8.43 12.67
CA CYS A 124 -14.72 -9.82 12.68
C CYS A 124 -14.95 -10.38 11.27
N LEU A 125 -15.62 -9.61 10.40
CA LEU A 125 -15.84 -10.01 9.00
C LEU A 125 -14.52 -10.13 8.24
N ALA A 126 -13.58 -9.22 8.45
CA ALA A 126 -12.27 -9.34 7.83
C ALA A 126 -11.54 -10.61 8.28
N LEU A 127 -11.56 -10.95 9.56
CA LEU A 127 -10.98 -12.20 10.06
C LEU A 127 -11.66 -13.43 9.44
N ILE A 128 -13.00 -13.43 9.32
CA ILE A 128 -13.74 -14.49 8.65
C ILE A 128 -13.31 -14.62 7.18
N SER A 129 -13.15 -13.50 6.46
CA SER A 129 -12.72 -13.51 5.06
C SER A 129 -11.34 -14.14 4.88
N VAL A 130 -10.41 -13.84 5.79
CA VAL A 130 -9.06 -14.41 5.82
C VAL A 130 -9.12 -15.92 6.00
N VAL A 131 -9.99 -16.42 6.89
CA VAL A 131 -10.19 -17.86 7.10
C VAL A 131 -10.80 -18.54 5.86
N ILE A 132 -11.80 -17.92 5.22
CA ILE A 132 -12.45 -18.47 4.01
C ILE A 132 -11.45 -18.59 2.85
N ILE A 133 -10.52 -17.64 2.71
CA ILE A 133 -9.47 -17.69 1.69
C ILE A 133 -8.47 -18.82 1.95
N ASN A 134 -8.20 -19.13 3.22
CA ASN A 134 -7.37 -20.27 3.62
C ASN A 134 -8.07 -21.62 3.34
N GLN A 135 -9.39 -21.66 3.52
CA GLN A 135 -10.20 -22.86 3.30
C GLN A 135 -10.50 -23.06 1.81
N ASN A 136 -9.51 -23.50 1.04
CA ASN A 136 -9.72 -24.09 -0.27
C ASN A 136 -9.85 -25.62 -0.14
N PRO A 137 -11.07 -26.20 -0.23
CA PRO A 137 -11.29 -27.63 -0.10
C PRO A 137 -10.65 -28.47 -1.22
N ASN A 138 -10.24 -27.85 -2.34
CA ASN A 138 -9.62 -28.55 -3.47
C ASN A 138 -8.07 -28.59 -3.43
N GLU A 139 -7.41 -28.00 -2.42
CA GLU A 139 -5.95 -27.83 -2.40
C GLU A 139 -5.27 -28.40 -1.14
N VAL A 140 -5.97 -29.27 -0.40
CA VAL A 140 -5.62 -29.77 0.96
C VAL A 140 -4.37 -30.68 1.01
N LYS A 141 -3.56 -30.78 -0.06
CA LYS A 141 -2.36 -31.66 -0.10
C LYS A 141 -1.05 -31.01 -0.53
N ASN A 142 -0.99 -29.70 -0.78
CA ASN A 142 0.24 -29.04 -1.25
C ASN A 142 0.88 -28.14 -0.18
N GLN A 143 2.14 -28.43 0.21
CA GLN A 143 2.95 -27.60 1.12
C GLN A 143 3.10 -26.14 0.64
N ASN A 144 2.98 -25.90 -0.67
CA ASN A 144 3.03 -24.57 -1.28
C ASN A 144 1.85 -23.65 -0.89
N VAL A 145 0.70 -24.21 -0.52
CA VAL A 145 -0.52 -23.44 -0.19
C VAL A 145 -0.37 -22.72 1.16
N SER A 146 0.25 -23.39 2.14
CA SER A 146 0.55 -22.80 3.46
C SER A 146 1.50 -21.60 3.34
N TYR A 147 2.52 -21.72 2.47
CA TYR A 147 3.46 -20.63 2.19
C TYR A 147 2.79 -19.44 1.47
N GLN A 148 1.92 -19.71 0.49
CA GLN A 148 1.15 -18.68 -0.22
C GLN A 148 0.23 -17.88 0.69
N PHE A 149 -0.46 -18.55 1.61
CA PHE A 149 -1.33 -17.89 2.58
C PHE A 149 -0.53 -17.10 3.63
N SER A 150 0.59 -17.65 4.12
CA SER A 150 1.50 -16.94 5.01
C SER A 150 2.01 -15.63 4.38
N LEU A 151 2.34 -15.63 3.09
CA LEU A 151 2.74 -14.43 2.36
C LEU A 151 1.64 -13.35 2.30
N LEU A 152 0.37 -13.74 2.21
CA LEU A 152 -0.76 -12.81 2.24
C LEU A 152 -0.96 -12.20 3.63
N LEU A 153 -0.79 -12.99 4.69
CA LEU A 153 -0.86 -12.51 6.07
C LEU A 153 0.29 -11.54 6.38
N ILE A 154 1.50 -11.86 5.94
CA ILE A 154 2.66 -10.97 6.11
C ILE A 154 2.45 -9.68 5.32
N LEU A 155 1.85 -9.73 4.13
CA LEU A 155 1.49 -8.54 3.34
C LEU A 155 0.43 -7.70 4.04
N LEU A 156 -0.61 -8.31 4.62
CA LEU A 156 -1.63 -7.60 5.40
C LEU A 156 -0.99 -6.88 6.60
N ALA A 157 -0.10 -7.57 7.33
CA ALA A 157 0.61 -6.97 8.45
C ALA A 157 1.51 -5.81 7.99
N ALA A 158 2.32 -6.00 6.95
CA ALA A 158 3.23 -4.97 6.43
C ALA A 158 2.48 -3.74 5.88
N GLY A 159 1.39 -3.95 5.14
CA GLY A 159 0.49 -2.89 4.68
C GLY A 159 -0.11 -2.14 5.87
N GLY A 160 -0.62 -2.88 6.86
CA GLY A 160 -1.19 -2.31 8.07
C GLY A 160 -0.20 -1.51 8.92
N PHE A 161 1.04 -1.98 9.10
CA PHE A 161 2.09 -1.20 9.77
C PHE A 161 2.43 0.08 9.02
N THR A 162 2.47 0.03 7.68
CA THR A 162 2.73 1.21 6.85
C THR A 162 1.60 2.24 7.01
N ASP A 163 0.34 1.79 6.97
CA ASP A 163 -0.83 2.65 7.15
C ASP A 163 -0.92 3.20 8.58
N SER A 164 -0.55 2.41 9.60
CA SER A 164 -0.42 2.87 10.99
C SER A 164 0.58 4.00 11.15
N LEU A 165 1.77 3.88 10.55
CA LEU A 165 2.78 4.94 10.62
C LEU A 165 2.27 6.23 9.95
N ALA A 166 1.60 6.11 8.82
CA ALA A 166 0.98 7.26 8.15
C ALA A 166 -0.14 7.89 9.01
N ASN A 167 -0.97 7.07 9.66
CA ASN A 167 -2.04 7.55 10.56
C ASN A 167 -1.49 8.25 11.81
N ILE A 168 -0.45 7.69 12.45
CA ILE A 168 0.24 8.35 13.57
C ILE A 168 0.80 9.70 13.14
N TYR A 169 1.41 9.77 11.96
CA TYR A 169 1.92 11.04 11.45
C TYR A 169 0.80 12.03 11.14
N ASP A 170 -0.34 11.57 10.63
CA ASP A 170 -1.50 12.42 10.37
C ASP A 170 -2.10 13.02 11.65
N LYS A 171 -2.10 12.27 12.76
CA LYS A 171 -2.62 12.73 14.06
C LYS A 171 -1.63 13.57 14.87
N CYS A 172 -0.34 13.21 14.86
CA CYS A 172 0.68 13.84 15.72
C CYS A 172 1.59 14.81 14.99
N GLY A 173 1.63 14.77 13.65
CA GLY A 173 2.52 15.58 12.83
C GLY A 173 1.86 16.88 12.34
N SER A 174 2.69 17.88 12.02
CA SER A 174 2.21 19.13 11.41
C SER A 174 1.69 18.91 9.99
N ALA A 175 0.50 19.44 9.68
CA ALA A 175 -0.05 19.43 8.32
C ALA A 175 0.89 20.11 7.30
N SER A 176 1.61 21.16 7.73
CA SER A 176 2.60 21.89 6.94
C SER A 176 3.81 21.05 6.53
N LEU A 177 4.10 19.96 7.25
CA LEU A 177 5.28 19.11 7.06
C LEU A 177 4.95 17.78 6.36
N LYS A 178 3.70 17.56 5.92
CA LYS A 178 3.28 16.32 5.22
C LYS A 178 4.08 16.04 3.96
N ASP A 179 4.36 17.06 3.15
CA ASP A 179 5.18 16.90 1.95
C ASP A 179 6.63 16.52 2.31
N LEU A 180 7.17 17.04 3.42
CA LEU A 180 8.49 16.67 3.93
C LEU A 180 8.50 15.22 4.43
N TYR A 181 7.49 14.79 5.18
CA TYR A 181 7.35 13.39 5.60
C TYR A 181 7.29 12.44 4.41
N LEU A 182 6.51 12.78 3.38
CA LEU A 182 6.39 11.97 2.17
C LEU A 182 7.73 11.90 1.40
N LEU A 183 8.43 13.04 1.28
CA LEU A 183 9.75 13.09 0.67
C LEU A 183 10.78 12.27 1.46
N CYS A 184 10.83 12.40 2.79
CA CYS A 184 11.69 11.60 3.65
C CYS A 184 11.37 10.10 3.50
N THR A 185 10.10 9.73 3.49
CA THR A 185 9.65 8.33 3.26
C THR A 185 10.23 7.78 1.96
N PHE A 186 10.10 8.50 0.85
CA PHE A 186 10.65 8.06 -0.44
C PHE A 186 12.18 8.08 -0.47
N LEU A 187 12.83 9.05 0.18
CA LEU A 187 14.29 9.15 0.27
C LEU A 187 14.87 7.96 1.03
N PHE A 188 14.31 7.61 2.18
CA PHE A 188 14.78 6.45 2.96
C PHE A 188 14.47 5.14 2.24
N ALA A 189 13.31 5.01 1.60
CA ALA A 189 13.00 3.84 0.76
C ALA A 189 14.02 3.69 -0.39
N PHE A 190 14.39 4.80 -1.04
CA PHE A 190 15.44 4.82 -2.06
C PHE A 190 16.80 4.38 -1.51
N LEU A 191 17.25 4.94 -0.39
CA LEU A 191 18.52 4.55 0.24
C LEU A 191 18.55 3.07 0.61
N CYS A 192 17.48 2.55 1.23
CA CYS A 192 17.38 1.13 1.54
C CYS A 192 17.43 0.26 0.28
N SER A 193 16.71 0.64 -0.78
CA SER A 193 16.75 -0.10 -2.05
C SER A 193 18.15 -0.09 -2.68
N LEU A 194 18.90 1.02 -2.54
CA LEU A 194 20.27 1.14 -3.01
C LEU A 194 21.24 0.24 -2.24
N ILE A 195 21.10 0.21 -0.90
CA ILE A 195 21.91 -0.65 -0.02
C ILE A 195 21.69 -2.13 -0.38
N ILE A 196 20.42 -2.57 -0.46
CA ILE A 196 20.08 -3.96 -0.75
C ILE A 196 20.55 -4.35 -2.16
N LYS A 197 20.40 -3.44 -3.14
CA LYS A 197 20.88 -3.67 -4.50
C LYS A 197 22.40 -3.87 -4.54
N THR A 198 23.15 -2.99 -3.88
CA THR A 198 24.62 -3.07 -3.80
C THR A 198 25.05 -4.37 -3.13
N TYR A 199 24.39 -4.76 -2.04
CA TYR A 199 24.64 -6.02 -1.35
C TYR A 199 24.36 -7.24 -2.25
N LYS A 200 23.25 -7.24 -2.98
CA LYS A 200 22.89 -8.31 -3.93
C LYS A 200 23.66 -8.25 -5.26
N LYS A 201 24.54 -7.26 -5.45
CA LYS A 201 25.33 -7.02 -6.68
C LYS A 201 24.47 -7.06 -7.96
N GLN A 202 23.23 -6.58 -7.88
CA GLN A 202 22.31 -6.61 -9.01
C GLN A 202 22.76 -5.61 -10.09
N ARG A 203 22.86 -6.09 -11.33
CA ARG A 203 23.24 -5.25 -12.47
C ARG A 203 22.12 -4.28 -12.81
N PHE A 204 22.52 -3.12 -13.36
CA PHE A 204 21.56 -2.19 -13.95
C PHE A 204 21.06 -2.76 -15.28
N THR A 205 19.75 -2.86 -15.43
CA THR A 205 19.11 -3.15 -16.71
C THR A 205 18.20 -1.98 -17.05
N PHE A 206 18.28 -1.47 -18.28
CA PHE A 206 17.41 -0.37 -18.73
C PHE A 206 15.92 -0.73 -18.64
N ALA A 207 15.57 -2.00 -18.86
CA ALA A 207 14.21 -2.50 -18.67
C ALA A 207 13.73 -2.33 -17.21
N ASP A 208 14.57 -2.66 -16.23
CA ASP A 208 14.23 -2.52 -14.80
C ASP A 208 14.00 -1.05 -14.43
N LEU A 209 14.81 -0.14 -14.99
CA LEU A 209 14.66 1.31 -14.79
C LEU A 209 13.38 1.84 -15.44
N GLY A 210 13.08 1.42 -16.67
CA GLY A 210 11.86 1.81 -17.38
C GLY A 210 10.59 1.41 -16.62
N TRP A 211 10.52 0.14 -16.17
CA TRP A 211 9.41 -0.33 -15.34
C TRP A 211 9.37 0.36 -13.99
N GLY A 212 10.51 0.58 -13.36
CA GLY A 212 10.59 1.32 -12.10
C GLY A 212 10.05 2.75 -12.24
N ALA A 213 10.41 3.47 -13.29
CA ALA A 213 9.85 4.80 -13.57
C ALA A 213 8.34 4.77 -13.85
N LEU A 214 7.86 3.74 -14.58
CA LEU A 214 6.44 3.55 -14.88
C LEU A 214 5.63 3.24 -13.62
N ILE A 215 6.24 2.63 -12.59
CA ILE A 215 5.64 2.47 -11.25
C ILE A 215 5.79 3.76 -10.43
N GLY A 216 6.91 4.46 -10.53
CA GLY A 216 7.24 5.68 -9.79
C GLY A 216 6.26 6.82 -9.98
N ILE A 217 5.90 7.11 -11.23
CA ILE A 217 4.94 8.17 -11.57
C ILE A 217 3.58 7.93 -10.89
N PRO A 218 2.87 6.82 -11.13
CA PRO A 218 1.59 6.57 -10.51
C PRO A 218 1.72 6.42 -8.99
N ASN A 219 2.84 5.89 -8.48
CA ASN A 219 3.05 5.76 -7.04
C ASN A 219 3.07 7.11 -6.32
N TYR A 220 3.84 8.07 -6.83
CA TYR A 220 3.89 9.42 -6.26
C TYR A 220 2.52 10.12 -6.33
N PHE A 221 1.88 10.09 -7.51
CA PHE A 221 0.58 10.73 -7.69
C PHE A 221 -0.51 10.09 -6.83
N SER A 222 -0.50 8.76 -6.69
CA SER A 222 -1.42 8.05 -5.80
C SER A 222 -1.32 8.57 -4.37
N ALA A 223 -0.10 8.60 -3.80
CA ALA A 223 0.13 9.07 -2.43
C ALA A 223 -0.22 10.56 -2.27
N ARG A 224 0.18 11.41 -3.22
CA ARG A 224 -0.09 12.84 -3.16
C ARG A 224 -1.58 13.17 -3.27
N PHE A 225 -2.29 12.56 -4.22
CA PHE A 225 -3.73 12.80 -4.36
C PHE A 225 -4.52 12.24 -3.18
N LEU A 226 -4.03 11.18 -2.53
CA LEU A 226 -4.59 10.71 -1.27
C LEU A 226 -4.46 11.78 -0.20
N LEU A 227 -3.26 12.34 0.01
CA LEU A 227 -3.04 13.43 0.98
C LEU A 227 -3.89 14.68 0.67
N LEU A 228 -4.00 15.06 -0.61
CA LEU A 228 -4.87 16.17 -1.03
C LEU A 228 -6.36 15.87 -0.83
N SER A 229 -6.78 14.60 -0.90
CA SER A 229 -8.16 14.24 -0.59
C SER A 229 -8.44 14.28 0.91
N LEU A 230 -7.45 13.91 1.74
CA LEU A 230 -7.54 14.00 3.21
C LEU A 230 -7.60 15.45 3.71
N SER A 231 -7.04 16.42 2.97
CA SER A 231 -7.17 17.84 3.34
C SER A 231 -8.52 18.45 2.98
N GLN A 232 -9.29 17.83 2.09
CA GLN A 232 -10.59 18.32 1.63
C GLN A 232 -11.77 17.55 2.23
N MET A 233 -11.55 16.33 2.70
CA MET A 233 -12.59 15.42 3.14
C MET A 233 -12.16 14.66 4.39
N PRO A 234 -13.11 14.26 5.27
CA PRO A 234 -12.80 13.47 6.44
C PRO A 234 -12.08 12.16 6.07
N ALA A 235 -11.04 11.82 6.84
CA ALA A 235 -10.30 10.57 6.71
C ALA A 235 -11.21 9.33 6.78
N THR A 236 -12.30 9.42 7.56
CA THR A 236 -13.33 8.38 7.71
C THR A 236 -14.03 8.00 6.40
N ILE A 237 -14.07 8.91 5.42
CA ILE A 237 -14.66 8.65 4.09
C ILE A 237 -13.55 8.31 3.08
N VAL A 238 -12.43 9.03 3.15
CA VAL A 238 -11.35 8.92 2.17
C VAL A 238 -10.69 7.55 2.17
N TYR A 239 -10.26 7.03 3.33
CA TYR A 239 -9.56 5.75 3.39
C TYR A 239 -10.42 4.57 2.91
N PRO A 240 -11.69 4.44 3.33
CA PRO A 240 -12.52 3.31 2.90
C PRO A 240 -12.87 3.37 1.42
N VAL A 241 -13.23 4.55 0.89
CA VAL A 241 -13.50 4.72 -0.55
C VAL A 241 -12.23 4.47 -1.37
N TYR A 242 -11.06 4.93 -0.90
CA TYR A 242 -9.78 4.65 -1.55
C TYR A 242 -9.46 3.15 -1.58
N ASN A 243 -9.62 2.46 -0.45
CA ASN A 243 -9.32 1.03 -0.33
C ASN A 243 -10.30 0.19 -1.15
N ILE A 244 -11.60 0.38 -0.97
CA ILE A 244 -12.66 -0.32 -1.72
C ILE A 244 -12.53 -0.02 -3.22
N GLY A 245 -12.39 1.26 -3.59
CA GLY A 245 -12.26 1.67 -4.97
C GLY A 245 -11.04 1.07 -5.66
N THR A 246 -9.90 1.02 -4.97
CA THR A 246 -8.69 0.37 -5.51
C THR A 246 -8.91 -1.13 -5.70
N ILE A 247 -9.53 -1.81 -4.73
CA ILE A 247 -9.83 -3.24 -4.85
C ILE A 247 -10.76 -3.50 -6.04
N VAL A 248 -11.88 -2.77 -6.15
CA VAL A 248 -12.83 -2.94 -7.27
C VAL A 248 -12.12 -2.74 -8.61
N PHE A 249 -11.36 -1.66 -8.75
CA PHE A 249 -10.68 -1.33 -10.00
C PHE A 249 -9.63 -2.40 -10.37
N VAL A 250 -8.83 -2.83 -9.40
CA VAL A 250 -7.82 -3.87 -9.61
C VAL A 250 -8.47 -5.21 -9.90
N THR A 251 -9.60 -5.55 -9.29
CA THR A 251 -10.32 -6.80 -9.59
C THR A 251 -10.88 -6.80 -11.01
N ILE A 252 -11.55 -5.73 -11.42
CA ILE A 252 -12.07 -5.59 -12.79
C ILE A 252 -10.93 -5.72 -13.79
N THR A 253 -9.83 -4.99 -13.57
CA THR A 253 -8.67 -5.03 -14.46
C THR A 253 -7.99 -6.41 -14.43
N GLY A 254 -7.86 -7.02 -13.25
CA GLY A 254 -7.34 -8.37 -13.03
C GLY A 254 -8.08 -9.44 -13.82
N MET A 255 -9.41 -9.38 -13.80
CA MET A 255 -10.26 -10.33 -14.52
C MET A 255 -10.23 -10.10 -16.03
N ILE A 256 -10.25 -8.84 -16.50
CA ILE A 256 -10.31 -8.52 -17.93
C ILE A 256 -8.94 -8.73 -18.61
N PHE A 257 -7.88 -8.12 -18.08
CA PHE A 257 -6.56 -8.10 -18.74
C PHE A 257 -5.73 -9.33 -18.41
N PHE A 258 -5.75 -9.79 -17.16
CA PHE A 258 -4.94 -10.93 -16.72
C PHE A 258 -5.70 -12.26 -16.73
N LYS A 259 -7.00 -12.23 -17.06
CA LYS A 259 -7.89 -13.40 -17.12
C LYS A 259 -7.83 -14.24 -15.84
N GLU A 260 -7.63 -13.58 -14.70
CA GLU A 260 -7.56 -14.26 -13.39
C GLU A 260 -8.94 -14.87 -13.06
N ARG A 261 -8.98 -16.20 -12.92
CA ARG A 261 -10.18 -16.93 -12.49
C ARG A 261 -10.16 -17.09 -10.97
N LEU A 262 -11.08 -16.42 -10.30
CA LEU A 262 -11.28 -16.55 -8.86
C LEU A 262 -12.20 -17.73 -8.57
N SER A 263 -11.86 -18.54 -7.57
CA SER A 263 -12.77 -19.56 -7.05
C SER A 263 -13.97 -18.91 -6.35
N LEU A 264 -15.07 -19.65 -6.21
CA LEU A 264 -16.26 -19.18 -5.51
C LEU A 264 -15.94 -18.70 -4.09
N ASN A 265 -15.08 -19.43 -3.36
CA ASN A 265 -14.63 -19.05 -2.01
C ASN A 265 -13.88 -17.70 -2.00
N LYS A 266 -13.03 -17.45 -3.00
CA LYS A 266 -12.30 -16.16 -3.14
C LYS A 266 -13.25 -15.01 -3.45
N TRP A 267 -14.29 -15.27 -4.26
CA TRP A 267 -15.35 -14.30 -4.53
C TRP A 267 -16.16 -13.95 -3.29
N ILE A 268 -16.58 -14.96 -2.52
CA ILE A 268 -17.30 -14.77 -1.26
C ILE A 268 -16.44 -13.97 -0.29
N ALA A 269 -15.17 -14.35 -0.12
CA ALA A 269 -14.27 -13.63 0.75
C ALA A 269 -14.06 -12.18 0.32
N MET A 270 -13.93 -11.91 -0.98
CA MET A 270 -13.81 -10.54 -1.49
C MET A 270 -15.08 -9.71 -1.20
N GLY A 271 -16.27 -10.32 -1.32
CA GLY A 271 -17.53 -9.69 -0.90
C GLY A 271 -17.56 -9.36 0.59
N ILE A 272 -17.09 -10.28 1.44
CA ILE A 272 -16.99 -10.06 2.90
C ILE A 272 -15.97 -8.95 3.20
N ILE A 273 -14.86 -8.88 2.46
CA ILE A 273 -13.83 -7.84 2.60
C ILE A 273 -14.40 -6.46 2.28
N PHE A 274 -15.20 -6.35 1.23
CA PHE A 274 -15.90 -5.10 0.93
C PHE A 274 -16.83 -4.68 2.05
N LEU A 275 -17.62 -5.63 2.58
CA LEU A 275 -18.52 -5.36 3.68
C LEU A 275 -17.74 -4.95 4.95
N ALA A 276 -16.62 -5.61 5.23
CA ALA A 276 -15.73 -5.31 6.34
C ALA A 276 -15.15 -3.89 6.24
N LEU A 277 -14.61 -3.52 5.07
CA LEU A 277 -14.07 -2.17 4.83
C LEU A 277 -15.15 -1.10 4.91
N PHE A 278 -16.37 -1.42 4.46
CA PHE A 278 -17.52 -0.51 4.57
C PHE A 278 -17.94 -0.31 6.03
N LEU A 279 -18.01 -1.38 6.83
CA LEU A 279 -18.32 -1.29 8.26
C LEU A 279 -17.25 -0.56 9.07
N LEU A 280 -15.97 -0.72 8.69
CA LEU A 280 -14.86 0.05 9.27
C LEU A 280 -14.91 1.55 8.91
N SER A 281 -15.70 1.92 7.90
CA SER A 281 -15.90 3.31 7.47
C SER A 281 -16.96 4.05 8.27
N ILE A 282 -17.81 3.33 9.00
CA ILE A 282 -19.02 3.84 9.67
C ILE A 282 -18.77 3.93 11.17
#